data_AF-A0A7W0QES1-F1
#
_entry.id   AF-A0A7W0QES1-F1
#
_cell.length_a   1.000
_cell.length_b   1.000
_cell.length_c   1.000
_cell.angle_alpha   90.00
_cell.angle_beta   90.00
_cell.angle_gamma   90.00
#
_symmetry.space_group_name_H-M   'P 1'
#
loop_
_entity.id
_entity.type
_entity.pdbx_description
1 polymer ?
#
loop_
_entity_poly.entity_id
_entity_poly.type
_entity_poly.pdbx_seq_one_letter_code
_entity_poly.pdbx_strand_id
1 'polypeptide(L)'
;ALSSTGDQTAEQQVVLMTIHIAKGLEWPVVFLTGLEDGLFPSLRERDGQSEDAAMEEERRLAYVAITRARERLVMTHARIRRVWGEMRPCTPSRFLDDLPPDCLAQPRQRTHATARGPRIVDGNWQPPAASGQWKRGGRGGFGRGTGDDFDQRVQHDDEPVYRVDDGDQDRNQFAIGSTVAHSTLGPGRVVSVTGDGKDLKVVVDFGVIGQKTVYARYLNAGDDSLN
;
A
#
# COMPACT_ATOMS: atom_id res chain seq x y z
N ALA A 1 -41.97 -32.40 -5.83
CA ALA A 1 -41.02 -32.03 -4.77
C ALA A 1 -39.66 -32.62 -5.12
N LEU A 2 -38.77 -31.83 -5.70
CA LEU A 2 -37.38 -32.23 -5.96
C LEU A 2 -36.51 -31.23 -5.21
N SER A 3 -36.04 -31.67 -4.05
CA SER A 3 -34.96 -31.04 -3.29
C SER A 3 -33.71 -31.08 -4.16
N SER A 4 -33.33 -29.94 -4.74
CA SER A 4 -32.02 -29.79 -5.38
C SER A 4 -31.02 -29.37 -4.32
N THR A 5 -30.18 -30.31 -3.93
CA THR A 5 -28.87 -30.08 -3.29
C THR A 5 -28.10 -29.04 -4.10
N GLY A 6 -28.15 -27.78 -3.68
CA GLY A 6 -27.50 -26.67 -4.35
C GLY A 6 -27.24 -25.55 -3.35
N ASP A 7 -25.96 -25.39 -3.02
CA ASP A 7 -25.35 -24.21 -2.39
C ASP A 7 -25.38 -24.07 -0.85
N GLN A 8 -24.87 -25.09 -0.14
CA GLN A 8 -24.49 -24.93 1.29
C GLN A 8 -23.29 -23.97 1.48
N THR A 9 -22.64 -23.52 0.39
CA THR A 9 -21.52 -22.56 0.42
C THR A 9 -21.97 -21.09 0.46
N ALA A 10 -23.22 -20.79 0.12
CA ALA A 10 -23.81 -19.46 0.29
C ALA A 10 -24.04 -19.09 1.76
N GLU A 11 -24.19 -20.08 2.65
CA GLU A 11 -24.60 -19.86 4.05
C GLU A 11 -23.47 -19.37 4.97
N GLN A 12 -22.20 -19.45 4.53
CA GLN A 12 -21.03 -19.08 5.34
C GLN A 12 -20.13 -18.09 4.61
N GLN A 13 -20.68 -16.95 4.23
CA GLN A 13 -19.95 -15.89 3.52
C GLN A 13 -19.82 -14.63 4.37
N VAL A 14 -18.69 -13.94 4.21
CA VAL A 14 -18.50 -12.58 4.72
C VAL A 14 -18.98 -11.61 3.66
N VAL A 15 -19.92 -10.74 4.03
CA VAL A 15 -20.44 -9.72 3.12
C VAL A 15 -19.63 -8.44 3.28
N LEU A 16 -19.04 -7.98 2.17
CA LEU A 16 -18.37 -6.69 2.11
C LEU A 16 -19.26 -5.69 1.37
N MET A 17 -19.46 -4.52 1.96
CA MET A 17 -20.24 -3.44 1.35
C MET A 17 -19.79 -2.08 1.89
N THR A 18 -20.27 -1.01 1.25
CA THR A 18 -20.09 0.36 1.76
C THR A 18 -21.15 0.69 2.82
N ILE A 19 -20.85 1.66 3.69
CA ILE A 19 -21.78 2.12 4.74
C ILE A 19 -23.14 2.54 4.15
N HIS A 20 -23.13 3.19 2.99
CA HIS A 20 -24.34 3.64 2.31
C HIS A 20 -25.28 2.50 1.92
N ILE A 21 -24.73 1.36 1.47
CA ILE A 21 -25.51 0.19 1.05
C ILE A 21 -26.02 -0.59 2.26
N ALA A 22 -25.36 -0.46 3.42
CA ALA A 22 -25.75 -1.14 4.65
C ALA A 22 -27.03 -0.60 5.30
N LYS A 23 -27.60 0.50 4.78
CA LYS A 23 -28.80 1.13 5.35
C LYS A 23 -29.99 0.15 5.34
N GLY A 24 -30.61 -0.03 6.50
CA GLY A 24 -31.76 -0.93 6.66
C GLY A 24 -31.42 -2.41 6.82
N LEU A 25 -30.13 -2.77 6.73
CA LEU A 25 -29.63 -4.10 7.04
C LEU A 25 -29.01 -4.13 8.43
N GLU A 26 -28.83 -5.31 9.00
CA GLU A 26 -28.22 -5.51 10.31
C GLU A 26 -27.63 -6.91 10.43
N TRP A 27 -26.54 -7.02 11.21
CA TRP A 27 -25.78 -8.26 11.37
C TRP A 27 -25.39 -8.48 12.83
N PRO A 28 -25.20 -9.73 13.27
CA PRO A 28 -24.67 -10.03 14.60
C PRO A 28 -23.32 -9.36 14.85
N VAL A 29 -22.41 -9.46 13.86
CA VAL A 29 -21.05 -8.92 13.94
C VAL A 29 -20.77 -8.02 12.74
N VAL A 30 -20.27 -6.81 12.99
CA VAL A 30 -19.89 -5.85 11.96
C VAL A 30 -18.45 -5.39 12.16
N PHE A 31 -17.68 -5.36 11.07
CA PHE A 31 -16.36 -4.76 11.02
C PHE A 31 -16.43 -3.43 10.28
N LEU A 32 -16.31 -2.33 11.03
CA LEU A 32 -16.18 -1.00 10.48
C LEU A 32 -14.69 -0.68 10.31
N THR A 33 -14.24 -0.58 9.06
CA THR A 33 -12.83 -0.44 8.72
C THR A 33 -12.54 0.91 8.07
N GLY A 34 -11.31 1.39 8.18
CA GLY A 34 -10.89 2.65 7.57
C GLY A 34 -11.42 3.89 8.29
N LEU A 35 -11.58 3.82 9.62
CA LEU A 35 -11.91 4.97 10.47
C LEU A 35 -10.68 5.87 10.59
N GLU A 36 -10.40 6.62 9.53
CA GLU A 36 -9.23 7.49 9.38
C GLU A 36 -9.69 8.88 8.95
N ASP A 37 -9.13 9.93 9.54
CA ASP A 37 -9.41 11.30 9.11
C ASP A 37 -8.97 11.50 7.65
N GLY A 38 -9.88 12.00 6.80
CA GLY A 38 -9.68 12.12 5.35
C GLY A 38 -10.17 10.91 4.54
N LEU A 39 -10.44 9.77 5.18
CA LEU A 39 -11.15 8.64 4.57
C LEU A 39 -12.59 8.54 5.11
N PHE A 40 -12.73 8.56 6.43
CA PHE A 40 -14.00 8.57 7.13
C PHE A 40 -13.82 9.24 8.51
N PRO A 41 -14.23 10.52 8.67
CA PRO A 41 -15.02 11.32 7.72
C PRO A 41 -14.27 11.67 6.44
N SER A 42 -14.99 11.65 5.31
CA SER A 42 -14.47 12.20 4.06
C SER A 42 -14.76 13.71 4.02
N LEU A 43 -13.73 14.54 4.19
CA LEU A 43 -13.83 16.01 4.14
C LEU A 43 -13.94 16.53 2.70
N ARG A 44 -14.61 15.78 1.82
CA ARG A 44 -14.87 16.26 0.47
C ARG A 44 -15.97 17.30 0.58
N GLU A 45 -15.61 18.56 0.36
CA GLU A 45 -16.58 19.61 0.09
C GLU A 45 -17.51 19.12 -1.02
N ARG A 46 -18.78 18.90 -0.66
CA ARG A 46 -19.84 18.70 -1.65
C ARG A 46 -20.31 20.09 -2.06
N ASP A 47 -20.42 20.31 -3.37
CA ASP A 47 -20.78 21.59 -3.97
C ASP A 47 -21.88 22.32 -3.18
N GLY A 48 -21.50 23.45 -2.56
CA GLY A 48 -22.41 24.34 -1.85
C GLY A 48 -22.73 24.00 -0.38
N GLN A 49 -22.08 22.99 0.23
CA GLN A 49 -22.24 22.69 1.66
C GLN A 49 -21.09 23.26 2.50
N SER A 50 -21.40 23.80 3.68
CA SER A 50 -20.37 24.14 4.66
C SER A 50 -19.68 22.88 5.18
N GLU A 51 -18.42 23.02 5.63
CA GLU A 51 -17.67 21.92 6.23
C GLU A 51 -18.41 21.29 7.41
N ASP A 52 -19.03 22.12 8.26
CA ASP A 52 -19.84 21.66 9.40
C ASP A 52 -21.01 20.78 8.97
N ALA A 53 -21.74 21.19 7.94
CA ALA A 53 -22.88 20.43 7.43
C ALA A 53 -22.45 19.08 6.82
N ALA A 54 -21.33 19.07 6.10
CA ALA A 54 -20.74 17.84 5.58
C ALA A 54 -20.29 16.91 6.72
N MET A 55 -19.71 17.47 7.78
CA MET A 55 -19.30 16.71 8.97
C MET A 55 -20.47 16.09 9.71
N GLU A 56 -21.58 16.81 9.85
CA GLU A 56 -22.80 16.27 10.43
C GLU A 56 -23.39 15.12 9.60
N GLU A 57 -23.30 15.20 8.27
CA GLU A 57 -23.75 14.11 7.40
C GLU A 57 -22.88 12.86 7.56
N GLU A 58 -21.55 13.01 7.56
CA GLU A 58 -20.62 11.90 7.83
C GLU A 58 -20.83 11.32 9.24
N ARG A 59 -21.18 12.16 10.22
CA ARG A 59 -21.54 11.72 11.58
C ARG A 59 -22.83 10.91 11.58
N ARG A 60 -23.84 11.31 10.80
CA ARG A 60 -25.06 10.50 10.58
C ARG A 60 -24.74 9.16 9.92
N LEU A 61 -23.82 9.14 8.95
CA LEU A 61 -23.33 7.89 8.35
C LEU A 61 -22.61 7.00 9.37
N ALA A 62 -21.80 7.57 10.25
CA ALA A 62 -21.12 6.83 11.32
C ALA A 62 -22.13 6.20 12.29
N TYR A 63 -23.15 6.96 12.69
CA TYR A 63 -24.26 6.45 13.49
C TYR A 63 -24.99 5.29 12.80
N VAL A 64 -25.29 5.41 11.51
CA VAL A 64 -25.88 4.30 10.74
C VAL A 64 -24.96 3.10 10.76
N ALA A 65 -23.66 3.24 10.48
CA ALA A 65 -22.69 2.14 10.48
C ALA A 65 -22.61 1.41 11.83
N ILE A 66 -22.54 2.18 12.93
CA ILE A 66 -22.47 1.65 14.30
C ILE A 66 -23.73 0.85 14.62
N THR A 67 -24.90 1.38 14.29
CA THR A 67 -26.21 0.73 14.57
C THR A 67 -26.52 -0.48 13.68
N ARG A 68 -25.66 -0.82 12.71
CA ARG A 68 -25.82 -2.06 11.92
C ARG A 68 -25.41 -3.31 12.73
N ALA A 69 -24.61 -3.14 13.78
CA ALA A 69 -24.13 -4.22 14.63
C ALA A 69 -25.15 -4.53 15.74
N ARG A 70 -25.59 -5.78 15.86
CA ARG A 70 -26.49 -6.22 16.93
C ARG A 70 -25.75 -6.69 18.19
N GLU A 71 -24.66 -7.44 18.03
CA GLU A 71 -23.95 -8.06 19.15
C GLU A 71 -22.54 -7.51 19.31
N ARG A 72 -21.80 -7.38 18.19
CA ARG A 72 -20.39 -6.96 18.23
C ARG A 72 -20.04 -6.03 17.09
N LEU A 73 -19.50 -4.87 17.45
CA LEU A 73 -18.88 -3.93 16.53
C LEU A 73 -17.36 -3.96 16.72
N VAL A 74 -16.62 -4.11 15.62
CA VAL A 74 -15.16 -3.97 15.60
C VAL A 74 -14.81 -2.80 14.71
N MET A 75 -14.11 -1.82 15.29
CA MET A 75 -13.70 -0.58 14.63
C MET A 75 -12.19 -0.61 14.41
N THR A 76 -11.73 -0.30 13.19
CA THR A 76 -10.30 -0.33 12.85
C THR A 76 -9.85 0.86 12.02
N HIS A 77 -8.62 1.31 12.27
CA HIS A 77 -7.88 2.28 11.47
C HIS A 77 -6.49 1.72 11.15
N ALA A 78 -5.94 2.09 10.00
CA ALA A 78 -4.55 1.78 9.66
C ALA A 78 -3.62 2.89 10.18
N ARG A 79 -2.38 2.54 10.56
CA ARG A 79 -1.33 3.56 10.85
C ARG A 79 -0.71 4.12 9.57
N ILE A 80 -0.64 3.27 8.54
CA ILE A 80 -0.12 3.59 7.21
C ILE A 80 -0.98 2.85 6.19
N ARG A 81 -1.43 3.55 5.15
CA ARG A 81 -2.26 2.99 4.07
C ARG A 81 -1.63 3.28 2.72
N ARG A 82 -1.73 2.32 1.79
CA ARG A 82 -1.41 2.55 0.39
C ARG A 82 -2.61 3.14 -0.35
N VAL A 83 -2.47 4.35 -0.89
CA VAL A 83 -3.50 5.02 -1.68
C VAL A 83 -2.88 5.51 -2.98
N TRP A 84 -3.44 5.14 -4.13
CA TRP A 84 -2.92 5.48 -5.46
C TRP A 84 -1.42 5.19 -5.65
N GLY A 85 -0.94 4.08 -5.09
CA GLY A 85 0.45 3.63 -5.22
C GLY A 85 1.39 4.18 -4.14
N GLU A 86 1.02 5.23 -3.43
CA GLU A 86 1.82 5.87 -2.38
C GLU A 86 1.44 5.37 -0.98
N MET A 87 2.43 5.22 -0.10
CA MET A 87 2.21 4.94 1.32
C MET A 87 1.99 6.26 2.07
N ARG A 88 0.84 6.41 2.71
CA ARG A 88 0.47 7.60 3.49
C ARG A 88 0.26 7.24 4.95
N PRO A 89 0.82 8.01 5.91
CA PRO A 89 0.44 7.88 7.30
C PRO A 89 -1.02 8.29 7.47
N CYS A 90 -1.75 7.59 8.32
CA CYS A 90 -3.16 7.84 8.56
C CYS A 90 -3.39 8.25 10.02
N THR A 91 -4.16 9.32 10.19
CA THR A 91 -4.63 9.75 11.52
C THR A 91 -5.93 9.02 11.83
N PRO A 92 -6.14 8.54 13.08
CA PRO A 92 -7.42 7.97 13.49
C PRO A 92 -8.57 8.95 13.22
N SER A 93 -9.75 8.41 12.90
CA SER A 93 -10.97 9.21 12.73
C SER A 93 -11.35 9.92 14.02
N ARG A 94 -11.69 11.21 13.93
CA ARG A 94 -12.29 11.98 15.03
C ARG A 94 -13.56 11.34 15.63
N PHE A 95 -14.29 10.53 14.86
CA PHE A 95 -15.48 9.84 15.37
C PHE A 95 -15.16 8.78 16.43
N LEU A 96 -13.89 8.37 16.55
CA LEU A 96 -13.45 7.50 17.64
C LEU A 96 -13.41 8.22 18.98
N ASP A 97 -13.10 9.52 18.99
CA ASP A 97 -13.01 10.34 20.20
C ASP A 97 -14.40 10.69 20.76
N ASP A 98 -15.42 10.67 19.90
CA ASP A 98 -16.82 10.91 20.27
C ASP A 98 -17.47 9.71 21.00
N LEU A 99 -16.82 8.54 21.00
CA LEU A 99 -17.34 7.34 21.65
C LEU A 99 -17.03 7.36 23.15
N PRO A 100 -18.02 7.03 24.01
CA PRO A 100 -17.76 6.90 25.44
C PRO A 100 -16.65 5.86 25.70
N PRO A 101 -15.64 6.17 26.51
CA PRO A 101 -14.52 5.26 26.75
C PRO A 101 -14.98 3.95 27.40
N ASP A 102 -16.07 3.98 28.17
CA ASP A 102 -16.66 2.80 28.82
C ASP A 102 -17.25 1.80 27.82
N CYS A 103 -17.61 2.24 26.61
CA CYS A 103 -18.12 1.38 25.55
C CYS A 103 -17.01 0.72 24.74
N LEU A 104 -15.78 1.21 24.84
CA LEU A 104 -14.65 0.65 24.10
C LEU A 104 -14.11 -0.56 24.86
N ALA A 105 -14.14 -1.72 24.20
CA ALA A 105 -13.43 -2.87 24.70
C ALA A 105 -11.95 -2.49 24.87
N GLN A 106 -11.44 -2.57 26.10
CA GLN A 106 -10.02 -2.38 26.35
C GLN A 106 -9.27 -3.30 25.38
N PRO A 107 -8.33 -2.77 24.56
CA PRO A 107 -7.57 -3.61 23.68
C PRO A 107 -6.93 -4.67 24.56
N ARG A 108 -7.29 -5.95 24.35
CA ARG A 108 -6.70 -7.05 25.10
C ARG A 108 -5.20 -6.81 25.01
N GLN A 109 -4.59 -6.44 26.13
CA GLN A 109 -3.14 -6.38 26.21
C GLN A 109 -2.70 -7.72 25.67
N ARG A 110 -1.95 -7.71 24.57
CA ARG A 110 -1.42 -8.94 24.03
C ARG A 110 -0.58 -9.53 25.15
N THR A 111 -1.13 -10.47 25.92
CA THR A 111 -0.38 -11.29 26.86
C THR A 111 0.38 -12.28 26.03
N HIS A 112 1.36 -11.76 25.31
CA HIS A 112 2.38 -12.54 24.67
C HIS A 112 3.68 -11.78 24.88
N ALA A 113 4.53 -12.38 25.71
CA ALA A 113 5.97 -12.26 25.61
C ALA A 113 6.45 -12.82 24.26
N THR A 114 5.96 -12.26 23.15
CA THR A 114 6.38 -12.60 21.80
C THR A 114 6.87 -11.34 21.10
N ALA A 115 8.07 -11.49 20.53
CA ALA A 115 8.66 -10.72 19.46
C ALA A 115 7.91 -9.44 19.03
N ARG A 116 8.58 -8.28 19.17
CA ARG A 116 8.17 -7.03 18.52
C ARG A 116 7.69 -7.34 17.09
N GLY A 117 6.45 -6.93 16.77
CA GLY A 117 5.84 -7.13 15.45
C GLY A 117 6.70 -6.58 14.30
N PRO A 118 6.42 -6.97 13.05
CA PRO A 118 7.22 -6.59 11.89
C PRO A 118 7.40 -5.07 11.80
N ARG A 119 8.60 -4.64 11.43
CA ARG A 119 9.00 -3.23 11.34
C ARG A 119 9.53 -2.94 9.94
N ILE A 120 9.34 -1.71 9.50
CA ILE A 120 10.01 -1.17 8.32
C ILE A 120 11.15 -0.31 8.84
N VAL A 121 12.39 -0.69 8.52
CA VAL A 121 13.61 0.05 8.81
C VAL A 121 14.31 0.26 7.47
N ASP A 122 14.66 1.51 7.15
CA ASP A 122 15.32 1.89 5.91
C ASP A 122 14.60 1.38 4.63
N GLY A 123 13.27 1.46 4.64
CA GLY A 123 12.43 1.04 3.50
C GLY A 123 12.27 -0.47 3.33
N ASN A 124 12.95 -1.30 4.15
CA ASN A 124 12.90 -2.75 4.03
C ASN A 124 12.03 -3.39 5.12
N TRP A 125 11.21 -4.37 4.73
CA TRP A 125 10.34 -5.11 5.65
C TRP A 125 11.15 -6.13 6.45
N GLN A 126 11.14 -6.02 7.78
CA GLN A 126 11.79 -6.98 8.68
C GLN A 126 10.73 -7.82 9.42
N PRO A 127 10.79 -9.16 9.36
CA PRO A 127 9.88 -10.02 10.10
C PRO A 127 10.10 -9.90 11.62
N PRO A 128 9.09 -10.24 12.44
CA PRO A 128 9.22 -10.17 13.89
C PRO A 128 10.33 -11.09 14.39
N ALA A 129 11.17 -10.58 15.30
CA ALA A 129 12.26 -11.33 15.91
C ALA A 129 11.70 -12.42 16.84
N ALA A 130 11.34 -13.58 16.27
CA ALA A 130 10.73 -14.69 16.98
C ALA A 130 11.55 -15.04 18.24
N SER A 131 10.91 -14.86 19.39
CA SER A 131 11.35 -15.31 20.70
C SER A 131 11.43 -16.83 20.70
N GLY A 132 12.63 -17.41 20.71
CA GLY A 132 12.78 -18.86 20.83
C GLY A 132 14.10 -19.38 20.29
N GLN A 133 15.10 -19.40 21.15
CA GLN A 133 16.40 -20.00 20.97
C GLN A 133 16.26 -21.53 20.82
N TRP A 134 16.23 -22.04 19.59
CA TRP A 134 16.40 -23.49 19.36
C TRP A 134 17.89 -23.81 19.44
N LYS A 135 18.35 -24.25 20.62
CA LYS A 135 19.61 -24.99 20.74
C LYS A 135 19.49 -26.27 19.90
N ARG A 136 20.27 -26.39 18.83
CA ARG A 136 20.66 -27.70 18.29
C ARG A 136 22.18 -27.73 18.11
N GLY A 137 22.87 -28.01 19.20
CA GLY A 137 24.21 -28.60 19.13
C GLY A 137 24.09 -30.09 18.81
N GLY A 138 25.02 -30.61 18.00
CA GLY A 138 25.26 -32.04 17.89
C GLY A 138 25.11 -32.61 16.48
N ARG A 139 26.25 -32.96 15.88
CA ARG A 139 26.50 -33.58 14.58
C ARG A 139 25.65 -34.82 14.26
N GLY A 140 25.30 -34.94 12.98
CA GLY A 140 25.10 -36.21 12.26
C GLY A 140 23.63 -36.60 12.07
N GLY A 141 23.18 -36.74 10.81
CA GLY A 141 21.87 -37.35 10.53
C GLY A 141 21.27 -36.95 9.19
N PHE A 142 21.31 -37.89 8.23
CA PHE A 142 20.52 -37.91 7.00
C PHE A 142 19.03 -38.12 7.29
N GLY A 143 18.13 -37.56 6.48
CA GLY A 143 16.79 -38.13 6.26
C GLY A 143 15.56 -37.20 6.30
N ARG A 144 15.20 -36.69 5.10
CA ARG A 144 13.85 -36.48 4.51
C ARG A 144 12.71 -35.82 5.32
N GLY A 145 12.38 -34.58 4.90
CA GLY A 145 11.16 -34.28 4.14
C GLY A 145 9.81 -34.15 4.88
N THR A 146 9.36 -32.90 5.04
CA THR A 146 8.04 -32.36 4.61
C THR A 146 8.12 -30.83 4.75
N GLY A 147 8.43 -30.14 3.65
CA GLY A 147 8.40 -28.68 3.57
C GLY A 147 7.18 -28.26 2.75
N ASP A 148 6.36 -27.37 3.33
CA ASP A 148 5.18 -26.79 2.69
C ASP A 148 5.54 -26.02 1.41
N ASP A 149 5.28 -26.66 0.28
CA ASP A 149 4.51 -26.24 -0.92
C ASP A 149 4.09 -24.76 -1.13
N PHE A 150 4.93 -23.77 -0.86
CA PHE A 150 4.69 -22.39 -1.35
C PHE A 150 5.86 -21.70 -2.04
N ASP A 151 7.02 -22.37 -2.17
CA ASP A 151 8.25 -21.72 -2.65
C ASP A 151 8.97 -22.50 -3.76
N GLN A 152 8.20 -23.00 -4.75
CA GLN A 152 8.79 -23.53 -5.98
C GLN A 152 8.14 -22.94 -7.22
N ARG A 153 8.62 -21.76 -7.60
CA ARG A 153 8.88 -21.47 -9.01
C ARG A 153 10.34 -21.08 -9.21
N VAL A 154 11.13 -22.13 -9.45
CA VAL A 154 12.22 -22.22 -10.41
C VAL A 154 13.32 -21.15 -10.31
N GLN A 155 14.36 -21.48 -9.55
CA GLN A 155 15.73 -21.11 -9.92
C GLN A 155 16.09 -21.93 -11.15
N HIS A 156 16.16 -21.28 -12.32
CA HIS A 156 16.94 -21.75 -13.46
C HIS A 156 18.11 -20.79 -13.58
N ASP A 157 19.30 -21.30 -13.28
CA ASP A 157 20.56 -20.76 -13.78
C ASP A 157 20.58 -20.95 -15.30
N ASP A 158 19.94 -20.04 -16.02
CA ASP A 158 20.13 -19.83 -17.46
C ASP A 158 20.17 -18.32 -17.66
N GLU A 159 21.34 -17.72 -17.40
CA GLU A 159 21.67 -16.37 -17.85
C GLU A 159 21.50 -16.32 -19.39
N PRO A 160 20.53 -15.55 -19.93
CA PRO A 160 20.42 -15.40 -21.36
C PRO A 160 21.62 -14.60 -21.87
N VAL A 161 22.54 -15.27 -22.58
CA VAL A 161 23.54 -14.60 -23.41
C VAL A 161 22.81 -13.88 -24.54
N TYR A 162 22.58 -12.59 -24.38
CA TYR A 162 22.14 -11.75 -25.49
C TYR A 162 23.31 -11.55 -26.45
N ARG A 163 23.22 -12.15 -27.64
CA ARG A 163 23.98 -11.65 -28.78
C ARG A 163 23.47 -10.24 -29.08
N VAL A 164 24.38 -9.27 -28.98
CA VAL A 164 24.15 -7.92 -29.52
C VAL A 164 24.04 -8.08 -31.03
N ASP A 165 22.82 -8.02 -31.54
CA ASP A 165 22.58 -7.81 -32.96
C ASP A 165 22.77 -6.31 -33.20
N ASP A 166 23.85 -5.95 -33.91
CA ASP A 166 24.09 -4.59 -34.38
C ASP A 166 23.05 -4.27 -35.46
N GLY A 167 21.86 -3.84 -35.02
CA GLY A 167 20.71 -3.54 -35.87
C GLY A 167 20.12 -2.17 -35.55
N ASP A 168 20.58 -1.17 -36.30
CA ASP A 168 19.96 0.13 -36.63
C ASP A 168 19.17 0.92 -35.56
N GLN A 169 19.90 1.88 -34.98
CA GLN A 169 19.58 3.32 -34.87
C GLN A 169 18.10 3.72 -34.87
N ASP A 170 17.55 3.92 -33.67
CA ASP A 170 16.64 5.04 -33.43
C ASP A 170 17.18 5.90 -32.28
N ARG A 171 17.42 7.17 -32.59
CA ARG A 171 18.22 8.12 -31.80
C ARG A 171 17.53 8.45 -30.47
N ASN A 172 17.98 7.81 -29.39
CA ASN A 172 17.62 8.21 -28.04
C ASN A 172 18.33 9.54 -27.73
N GLN A 173 17.58 10.66 -27.75
CA GLN A 173 18.12 12.02 -27.69
C GLN A 173 18.79 12.42 -26.35
N PHE A 174 18.80 11.52 -25.36
CA PHE A 174 19.38 11.75 -24.03
C PHE A 174 20.35 10.61 -23.67
N ALA A 175 21.64 10.83 -23.92
CA ALA A 175 22.69 9.92 -23.48
C ALA A 175 22.91 10.01 -21.96
N ILE A 176 23.20 8.88 -21.31
CA ILE A 176 23.55 8.85 -19.89
C ILE A 176 24.83 9.69 -19.70
N GLY A 177 24.79 10.60 -18.73
CA GLY A 177 25.88 11.53 -18.44
C GLY A 177 25.79 12.89 -19.15
N SER A 178 24.83 13.11 -20.05
CA SER A 178 24.63 14.40 -20.71
C SER A 178 24.05 15.45 -19.76
N THR A 179 24.31 16.73 -20.07
CA THR A 179 23.72 17.86 -19.36
C THR A 179 22.35 18.18 -19.95
N VAL A 180 21.34 18.28 -19.09
CA VAL A 180 19.96 18.60 -19.44
C VAL A 180 19.46 19.75 -18.57
N ALA A 181 18.59 20.58 -19.10
CA ALA A 181 18.00 21.68 -18.35
C ALA A 181 16.50 21.46 -18.16
N HIS A 182 16.03 21.60 -16.92
CA HIS A 182 14.61 21.61 -16.59
C HIS A 182 14.15 23.05 -16.31
N SER A 183 13.00 23.45 -16.84
CA SER A 183 12.48 24.83 -16.75
C SER A 183 12.33 25.36 -15.32
N THR A 184 12.04 24.46 -14.36
CA THR A 184 11.86 24.83 -12.94
C THR A 184 13.05 24.46 -12.05
N LEU A 185 13.84 23.44 -12.43
CA LEU A 185 14.86 22.85 -11.54
C LEU A 185 16.29 23.23 -11.96
N GLY A 186 16.45 23.90 -13.10
CA GLY A 186 17.74 24.32 -13.61
C GLY A 186 18.50 23.19 -14.32
N PRO A 187 19.82 23.36 -14.53
CA PRO A 187 20.65 22.38 -15.19
C PRO A 187 20.92 21.17 -14.28
N GLY A 188 21.00 19.98 -14.87
CA GLY A 188 21.32 18.74 -14.19
C GLY A 188 21.91 17.70 -15.13
N ARG A 189 22.44 16.62 -14.58
CA ARG A 189 23.11 15.55 -15.34
C ARG A 189 22.27 14.29 -15.36
N VAL A 190 22.13 13.66 -16.52
CA VAL A 190 21.38 12.41 -16.67
C VAL A 190 22.14 11.26 -16.01
N VAL A 191 21.52 10.58 -15.04
CA VAL A 191 22.09 9.44 -14.32
C VAL A 191 21.59 8.12 -14.91
N SER A 192 20.30 8.05 -15.22
CA SER A 192 19.71 6.86 -15.85
C SER A 192 18.49 7.24 -16.67
N VAL A 193 18.27 6.49 -17.74
CA VAL A 193 17.08 6.60 -18.59
C VAL A 193 16.33 5.27 -18.48
N THR A 194 15.04 5.32 -18.18
CA THR A 194 14.20 4.13 -18.02
C THR A 194 12.88 4.31 -18.73
N GLY A 195 12.50 3.32 -19.53
CA GLY A 195 11.30 3.31 -20.35
C GLY A 195 11.59 3.54 -21.83
N ASP A 196 10.53 3.47 -22.62
CA ASP A 196 10.54 3.57 -24.07
C ASP A 196 9.42 4.51 -24.56
N GLY A 197 9.65 5.16 -25.70
CA GLY A 197 8.66 6.02 -26.35
C GLY A 197 8.21 7.24 -25.52
N LYS A 198 6.89 7.46 -25.43
CA LYS A 198 6.28 8.72 -24.94
C LYS A 198 6.31 8.88 -23.41
N ASP A 199 6.56 7.81 -22.66
CA ASP A 199 6.63 7.81 -21.20
C ASP A 199 8.06 7.63 -20.67
N LEU A 200 9.05 8.06 -21.47
CA LEU A 200 10.46 8.04 -21.09
C LEU A 200 10.69 8.82 -19.79
N LYS A 201 11.12 8.11 -18.74
CA LYS A 201 11.49 8.67 -17.44
C LYS A 201 13.00 8.78 -17.36
N VAL A 202 13.48 9.96 -17.00
CA VAL A 202 14.90 10.29 -16.90
C VAL A 202 15.18 10.67 -15.46
N VAL A 203 16.15 10.01 -14.84
CA VAL A 203 16.66 10.40 -13.52
C VAL A 203 17.77 11.41 -13.74
N VAL A 204 17.56 12.63 -13.26
CA VAL A 204 18.50 13.75 -13.41
C VAL A 204 19.00 14.15 -12.04
N ASP A 205 20.32 14.28 -11.91
CA ASP A 205 20.97 14.87 -10.74
C ASP A 205 21.14 16.37 -10.94
N PHE A 206 20.45 17.17 -10.12
CA PHE A 206 20.51 18.63 -10.16
C PHE A 206 21.56 19.21 -9.21
N GLY A 207 22.42 18.36 -8.61
CA GLY A 207 23.52 18.76 -7.74
C GLY A 207 23.05 19.30 -6.38
N VAL A 208 22.51 20.52 -6.35
CA VAL A 208 22.05 21.21 -5.13
C VAL A 208 20.74 20.61 -4.59
N ILE A 209 19.87 20.13 -5.48
CA ILE A 209 18.52 19.62 -5.14
C ILE A 209 18.51 18.08 -4.96
N GLY A 210 19.60 17.41 -5.37
CA GLY A 210 19.69 15.95 -5.43
C GLY A 210 19.00 15.34 -6.66
N GLN A 211 18.89 14.01 -6.68
CA GLN A 211 18.37 13.25 -7.81
C GLN A 211 16.83 13.32 -7.87
N LYS A 212 16.29 13.63 -9.06
CA LYS A 212 14.84 13.62 -9.32
C LYS A 212 14.51 12.90 -10.61
N THR A 213 13.43 12.12 -10.58
CA THR A 213 12.85 11.48 -11.75
C THR A 213 11.93 12.45 -12.47
N VAL A 214 12.22 12.74 -13.75
CA VAL A 214 11.50 13.69 -14.58
C VAL A 214 11.13 13.01 -15.90
N TYR A 215 9.97 13.35 -16.49
CA TYR A 215 9.66 12.87 -17.83
C TYR A 215 10.49 13.62 -18.87
N ALA A 216 10.98 12.89 -19.89
CA ALA A 216 11.84 13.42 -20.94
C ALA A 216 11.26 14.66 -21.66
N ARG A 217 9.93 14.75 -21.77
CA ARG A 217 9.22 15.89 -22.38
C ARG A 217 9.43 17.24 -21.66
N TYR A 218 9.87 17.22 -20.40
CA TYR A 218 10.13 18.42 -19.61
C TYR A 218 11.62 18.77 -19.53
N LEU A 219 12.48 18.04 -20.25
CA LEU A 219 13.91 18.26 -20.30
C LEU A 219 14.30 18.84 -21.67
N ASN A 220 15.08 19.92 -21.65
CA ASN A 220 15.76 20.44 -22.82
C ASN A 220 17.18 19.88 -22.87
N ALA A 221 17.61 19.38 -24.03
CA ALA A 221 19.00 18.99 -24.22
C ALA A 221 19.89 20.23 -24.07
N GLY A 222 20.88 20.18 -23.18
CA GLY A 222 21.93 21.19 -23.13
C GLY A 222 22.81 21.01 -24.36
N ASP A 223 22.92 22.05 -25.18
CA ASP A 223 23.76 22.03 -26.36
C ASP A 223 25.23 21.98 -25.91
N ASP A 224 25.88 20.83 -26.11
CA ASP A 224 27.30 20.62 -25.75
C ASP A 224 28.19 21.05 -26.93
N SER A 225 27.97 22.28 -27.39
CA SER A 225 28.66 22.89 -28.55
C SER A 225 29.80 23.81 -28.11
N LEU A 226 30.74 23.32 -27.30
CA LEU A 226 32.05 23.95 -27.13
C LEU A 226 33.15 22.90 -26.87
N ASN A 227 33.73 22.40 -27.96
CA ASN A 227 35.17 22.20 -28.07
C ASN A 227 35.61 22.70 -29.46
#